data_AF-A0A1L9RXN3-F1
#
_entry.id   AF-A0A1L9RXN3-F1
#
_cell.length_a   1.000
_cell.length_b   1.000
_cell.length_c   1.000
_cell.angle_alpha   90.00
_cell.angle_beta   90.00
_cell.angle_gamma   90.00
#
_symmetry.space_group_name_H-M   'P 1'
#
loop_
_entity.id
_entity.type
_entity.pdbx_description
1 polymer ?
#
loop_
_entity_poly.entity_id
_entity_poly.type
_entity_poly.pdbx_seq_one_letter_code
_entity_poly.pdbx_strand_id
1 'polypeptide(L)'
;MTIPEDHSDLYPIRYVYNYVSEHGGYLQRPTLKLNKHLESKIFLRLGSPVIRERDIKEDERNSVMLFPSASSVYWPTGIQIVGQTRHWKAQLDKTVQGLEDFASDCIAKEIFCKHGKTFAEHARGEMSSFADGWFRFYLYMLPCPDETRAILLAQANLYVMLFDEIWELEDEYGVSSFHNDYMSRMISSPGYVIDPPKSSGQAHIDSTIQQLHEQDRIRGNGGREVIETLKQFFCHKPPPKRFENMDQYLDYRFEDIGIPYIMACIKFSAASDVDLKDPKLKTFIRLAGSHILIVNDLGSWAKEKRAYDSGKAAYLINAVDVMKQLLRLQSDSNSVSMTYAFQLQLECDLDAEIERLMFANTLDSEQWYFIHITLLFLTGTVASTVFMSRYGGEKARIYPSSK
;
A
#
# COMPACT_ATOMS: atom_id res chain seq x y z
N MET A 1 -8.16 -13.83 16.65
CA MET A 1 -8.05 -12.91 15.50
C MET A 1 -8.54 -13.55 14.21
N THR A 2 -8.56 -14.87 14.06
CA THR A 2 -9.17 -15.56 12.90
C THR A 2 -9.89 -16.83 13.37
N ILE A 3 -10.48 -17.59 12.44
CA ILE A 3 -11.06 -18.91 12.70
C ILE A 3 -9.98 -20.00 12.84
N PRO A 4 -10.21 -21.06 13.63
CA PRO A 4 -9.19 -22.09 13.91
C PRO A 4 -8.58 -22.75 12.66
N GLU A 5 -9.38 -22.92 11.60
CA GLU A 5 -9.00 -23.59 10.36
C GLU A 5 -7.88 -22.84 9.61
N ASP A 6 -7.80 -21.51 9.78
CA ASP A 6 -6.85 -20.65 9.07
C ASP A 6 -5.53 -20.43 9.84
N HIS A 7 -5.38 -21.03 11.02
CA HIS A 7 -4.22 -20.79 11.89
C HIS A 7 -2.87 -21.12 11.23
N SER A 8 -2.80 -22.13 10.35
CA SER A 8 -1.56 -22.52 9.66
C SER A 8 -1.09 -21.50 8.61
N ASP A 9 -2.00 -20.65 8.15
CA ASP A 9 -1.78 -19.70 7.06
C ASP A 9 -1.53 -18.28 7.59
N LEU A 10 -1.61 -18.07 8.90
CA LEU A 10 -1.34 -16.78 9.53
C LEU A 10 0.12 -16.39 9.43
N TYR A 11 0.35 -15.12 9.06
CA TYR A 11 1.63 -14.50 9.24
C TYR A 11 1.78 -14.02 10.70
N PRO A 12 2.90 -14.33 11.38
CA PRO A 12 3.09 -13.92 12.76
C PRO A 12 2.99 -12.40 12.95
N ILE A 13 2.14 -11.95 13.88
CA ILE A 13 2.10 -10.54 14.31
C ILE A 13 3.07 -10.39 15.48
N ARG A 14 4.06 -9.51 15.33
CA ARG A 14 5.12 -9.27 16.34
C ARG A 14 5.17 -7.84 16.85
N TYR A 15 4.39 -6.95 16.24
CA TYR A 15 4.32 -5.54 16.60
C TYR A 15 2.86 -5.12 16.70
N VAL A 16 2.56 -4.20 17.61
CA VAL A 16 1.26 -3.52 17.74
C VAL A 16 1.56 -2.06 18.05
N TYR A 17 1.55 -1.22 17.02
CA TYR A 17 1.82 0.21 17.14
C TYR A 17 0.53 1.00 17.35
N ASN A 18 0.46 1.74 18.46
CA ASN A 18 -0.61 2.70 18.73
C ASN A 18 -0.19 4.10 18.25
N TYR A 19 -0.55 4.46 17.02
CA TYR A 19 -0.17 5.73 16.39
C TYR A 19 -1.08 6.91 16.74
N VAL A 20 -2.29 6.67 17.26
CA VAL A 20 -3.18 7.74 17.75
C VAL A 20 -2.95 8.04 19.24
N SER A 21 -2.27 7.14 19.97
CA SER A 21 -1.95 7.23 21.41
C SER A 21 -3.20 7.43 22.30
N GLU A 22 -3.03 7.76 23.59
CA GLU A 22 -4.14 8.12 24.51
C GLU A 22 -4.80 9.47 24.17
N HIS A 23 -4.32 10.14 23.12
CA HIS A 23 -4.80 11.43 22.68
C HIS A 23 -6.00 11.23 21.75
N GLY A 24 -7.15 11.79 22.13
CA GLY A 24 -8.41 11.56 21.42
C GLY A 24 -9.40 10.65 22.14
N GLY A 25 -9.32 10.50 23.48
CA GLY A 25 -10.35 9.79 24.26
C GLY A 25 -11.78 10.35 24.13
N TYR A 26 -11.95 11.51 23.50
CA TYR A 26 -13.23 12.09 23.12
C TYR A 26 -13.74 11.63 21.74
N LEU A 27 -12.90 10.98 20.93
CA LEU A 27 -13.26 10.42 19.63
C LEU A 27 -13.72 8.98 19.80
N GLN A 28 -14.86 8.66 19.19
CA GLN A 28 -15.39 7.31 19.15
C GLN A 28 -15.36 6.80 17.72
N ARG A 29 -14.99 5.54 17.56
CA ARG A 29 -15.03 4.88 16.25
C ARG A 29 -16.49 4.84 15.76
N PRO A 30 -16.76 5.20 14.50
CA PRO A 30 -18.11 5.16 13.97
C PRO A 30 -18.59 3.71 13.86
N THR A 31 -19.91 3.53 13.96
CA THR A 31 -20.54 2.26 13.57
C THR A 31 -20.91 2.37 12.10
N LEU A 32 -20.23 1.60 11.26
CA LEU A 32 -20.38 1.65 9.80
C LEU A 32 -21.25 0.49 9.31
N LYS A 33 -22.18 0.76 8.40
CA LYS A 33 -22.99 -0.29 7.76
C LYS A 33 -22.12 -1.19 6.87
N LEU A 34 -21.04 -0.65 6.32
CA LEU A 34 -20.10 -1.34 5.45
C LEU A 34 -19.49 -2.59 6.09
N ASN A 35 -19.38 -2.65 7.43
CA ASN A 35 -18.91 -3.85 8.12
C ASN A 35 -19.84 -5.04 7.84
N LYS A 36 -21.15 -4.84 7.92
CA LYS A 36 -22.14 -5.87 7.59
C LYS A 36 -22.07 -6.27 6.11
N HIS A 37 -21.80 -5.32 5.22
CA HIS A 37 -21.67 -5.57 3.78
C HIS A 37 -20.44 -6.44 3.47
N LEU A 38 -19.29 -6.13 4.10
CA LEU A 38 -18.07 -6.93 3.99
C LEU A 38 -18.24 -8.33 4.60
N GLU A 39 -18.81 -8.44 5.80
CA GLU A 39 -19.07 -9.73 6.48
C GLU A 39 -19.99 -10.64 5.65
N SER A 40 -21.05 -10.07 5.08
CA SER A 40 -21.99 -10.81 4.23
C SER A 40 -21.49 -11.05 2.81
N LYS A 41 -20.33 -10.46 2.44
CA LYS A 41 -19.76 -10.44 1.09
C LYS A 41 -20.80 -10.00 0.04
N ILE A 42 -21.65 -9.03 0.39
CA ILE A 42 -22.77 -8.63 -0.48
C ILE A 42 -22.26 -8.04 -1.79
N PHE A 43 -21.14 -7.32 -1.78
CA PHE A 43 -20.54 -6.74 -2.98
C PHE A 43 -20.24 -7.79 -4.06
N LEU A 44 -19.78 -8.99 -3.66
CA LEU A 44 -19.53 -10.12 -4.55
C LEU A 44 -20.82 -10.72 -5.15
N ARG A 45 -21.98 -10.29 -4.64
CA ARG A 45 -23.30 -10.76 -5.08
C ARG A 45 -24.11 -9.68 -5.80
N LEU A 46 -23.65 -8.43 -5.79
CA LEU A 46 -24.24 -7.33 -6.56
C LEU A 46 -23.81 -7.46 -8.03
N GLY A 47 -24.64 -6.96 -8.96
CA GLY A 47 -24.40 -7.10 -10.41
C GLY A 47 -24.87 -8.44 -11.00
N SER A 48 -24.13 -9.02 -11.95
CA SER A 48 -24.54 -10.23 -12.72
C SER A 48 -24.37 -11.56 -11.96
N PRO A 49 -25.27 -12.57 -12.08
CA PRO A 49 -25.22 -13.85 -11.35
C PRO A 49 -24.01 -14.77 -11.64
N VAL A 50 -23.49 -14.77 -12.86
CA VAL A 50 -22.61 -15.85 -13.36
C VAL A 50 -21.15 -15.71 -12.87
N ILE A 51 -20.72 -14.48 -12.58
CA ILE A 51 -19.33 -14.17 -12.16
C ILE A 51 -19.13 -14.45 -10.65
N ARG A 52 -20.21 -14.57 -9.88
CA ARG A 52 -20.24 -14.50 -8.42
C ARG A 52 -19.58 -15.66 -7.67
N GLU A 53 -19.74 -16.89 -8.14
CA GLU A 53 -19.28 -18.06 -7.36
C GLU A 53 -17.78 -18.30 -7.52
N ARG A 54 -17.22 -17.97 -8.68
CA ARG A 54 -15.79 -18.07 -8.94
C ARG A 54 -15.01 -17.09 -8.07
N ASP A 55 -15.37 -15.81 -8.09
CA ASP A 55 -14.62 -14.78 -7.37
C ASP A 55 -14.74 -14.96 -5.85
N ILE A 56 -15.90 -15.39 -5.33
CA ILE A 56 -16.04 -15.75 -3.90
C ILE A 56 -15.09 -16.89 -3.52
N LYS A 57 -15.04 -17.96 -4.33
CA LYS A 57 -14.16 -19.10 -4.08
C LYS A 57 -12.69 -18.73 -4.22
N GLU A 58 -12.34 -17.88 -5.18
CA GLU A 58 -10.98 -17.37 -5.35
C GLU A 58 -10.56 -16.51 -4.15
N ASP A 59 -11.42 -15.59 -3.68
CA ASP A 59 -11.18 -14.81 -2.47
C ASP A 59 -10.94 -15.73 -1.25
N GLU A 60 -11.86 -16.66 -0.97
CA GLU A 60 -11.74 -17.59 0.17
C GLU A 60 -10.50 -18.49 0.09
N ARG A 61 -10.12 -18.89 -1.13
CA ARG A 61 -8.93 -19.71 -1.36
C ARG A 61 -7.64 -18.93 -1.19
N ASN A 62 -7.63 -17.63 -1.50
CA ASN A 62 -6.41 -16.82 -1.52
C ASN A 62 -6.22 -16.00 -0.25
N SER A 63 -7.26 -15.79 0.54
CA SER A 63 -7.24 -14.93 1.71
C SER A 63 -7.62 -15.63 3.01
N VAL A 64 -7.17 -15.04 4.12
CA VAL A 64 -7.57 -15.32 5.50
C VAL A 64 -8.19 -14.04 6.05
N MET A 65 -9.37 -14.15 6.65
CA MET A 65 -10.02 -13.02 7.30
C MET A 65 -9.56 -12.90 8.75
N LEU A 66 -9.20 -11.68 9.14
CA LEU A 66 -8.82 -11.31 10.48
C LEU A 66 -9.84 -10.32 11.06
N PHE A 67 -10.10 -10.46 12.35
CA PHE A 67 -11.03 -9.65 13.14
C PHE A 67 -10.29 -9.04 14.34
N PRO A 68 -9.50 -7.96 14.14
CA PRO A 68 -8.71 -7.37 15.22
C PRO A 68 -9.56 -6.92 16.40
N SER A 69 -10.77 -6.38 16.13
CA SER A 69 -11.71 -5.93 17.17
C SER A 69 -12.26 -7.07 18.06
N ALA A 70 -12.18 -8.33 17.61
CA ALA A 70 -12.52 -9.50 18.42
C ALA A 70 -11.36 -9.94 19.34
N SER A 71 -10.26 -9.17 19.38
CA SER A 71 -9.10 -9.38 20.24
C SER A 71 -8.78 -8.10 21.03
N SER A 72 -7.81 -8.17 21.95
CA SER A 72 -7.33 -7.00 22.69
C SER A 72 -6.35 -6.12 21.91
N VAL A 73 -6.22 -6.35 20.60
CA VAL A 73 -5.31 -5.60 19.72
C VAL A 73 -5.87 -4.20 19.46
N TYR A 74 -4.98 -3.21 19.51
CA TYR A 74 -5.30 -1.83 19.16
C TYR A 74 -5.80 -1.72 17.71
N TRP A 75 -6.93 -1.03 17.50
CA TRP A 75 -7.60 -0.98 16.19
C TRP A 75 -8.24 0.39 15.90
N PRO A 76 -7.51 1.35 15.28
CA PRO A 76 -7.90 2.75 15.11
C PRO A 76 -8.68 3.00 13.82
N THR A 77 -9.75 2.24 13.60
CA THR A 77 -10.65 2.42 12.46
C THR A 77 -12.01 1.81 12.79
N GLY A 78 -13.07 2.37 12.22
CA GLY A 78 -14.42 1.82 12.26
C GLY A 78 -14.62 0.60 11.34
N ILE A 79 -13.67 0.32 10.43
CA ILE A 79 -13.75 -0.85 9.54
C ILE A 79 -13.14 -2.08 10.23
N GLN A 80 -13.89 -3.18 10.34
CA GLN A 80 -13.61 -4.24 11.32
C GLN A 80 -12.97 -5.50 10.75
N ILE A 81 -13.00 -5.69 9.44
CA ILE A 81 -12.47 -6.87 8.77
C ILE A 81 -11.15 -6.52 8.11
N VAL A 82 -10.16 -7.40 8.22
CA VAL A 82 -8.87 -7.29 7.51
C VAL A 82 -8.65 -8.59 6.75
N GLY A 83 -8.20 -8.50 5.51
CA GLY A 83 -7.69 -9.68 4.81
C GLY A 83 -6.19 -9.87 5.00
N GLN A 84 -5.74 -11.11 4.95
CA GLN A 84 -4.34 -11.48 4.79
C GLN A 84 -4.24 -12.46 3.64
N THR A 85 -3.25 -12.32 2.76
CA THR A 85 -3.01 -13.35 1.73
C THR A 85 -2.51 -14.67 2.36
N ARG A 86 -2.91 -15.81 1.79
CA ARG A 86 -2.36 -17.14 2.08
C ARG A 86 -1.02 -17.38 1.40
N HIS A 87 -0.73 -16.63 0.34
CA HIS A 87 0.45 -16.82 -0.51
C HIS A 87 1.70 -16.09 0.00
N TRP A 88 1.68 -15.64 1.26
CA TRP A 88 2.75 -14.82 1.83
C TRP A 88 4.10 -15.52 1.85
N LYS A 89 4.16 -16.86 1.95
CA LYS A 89 5.42 -17.61 1.91
C LYS A 89 6.09 -17.47 0.54
N ALA A 90 5.32 -17.67 -0.53
CA ALA A 90 5.80 -17.53 -1.90
C ALA A 90 6.22 -16.07 -2.20
N GLN A 91 5.44 -15.09 -1.71
CA GLN A 91 5.81 -13.68 -1.80
C GLN A 91 7.12 -13.38 -1.05
N LEU A 92 7.28 -13.90 0.17
CA LEU A 92 8.46 -13.69 0.98
C LEU A 92 9.69 -14.27 0.29
N ASP A 93 9.63 -15.52 -0.15
CA ASP A 93 10.73 -16.21 -0.83
C ASP A 93 11.15 -15.47 -2.09
N LYS A 94 10.18 -15.02 -2.92
CA LYS A 94 10.50 -14.24 -4.12
C LYS A 94 11.06 -12.85 -3.79
N THR A 95 10.59 -12.22 -2.72
CA THR A 95 11.12 -10.92 -2.28
C THR A 95 12.56 -11.05 -1.78
N VAL A 96 12.90 -12.12 -1.06
CA VAL A 96 14.29 -12.43 -0.68
C VAL A 96 15.15 -12.59 -1.93
N GLN A 97 14.70 -13.38 -2.90
CA GLN A 97 15.44 -13.55 -4.15
C GLN A 97 15.67 -12.22 -4.88
N GLY A 98 14.64 -11.37 -5.00
CA GLY A 98 14.78 -10.05 -5.63
C GLY A 98 15.80 -9.16 -4.89
N LEU A 99 15.76 -9.13 -3.55
CA LEU A 99 16.75 -8.41 -2.74
C LEU A 99 18.18 -8.94 -2.96
N GLU A 100 18.34 -10.26 -3.05
CA GLU A 100 19.64 -10.90 -3.35
C GLU A 100 20.16 -10.56 -4.74
N ASP A 101 19.26 -10.54 -5.73
CA ASP A 101 19.58 -10.17 -7.12
C ASP A 101 20.12 -8.74 -7.19
N PHE A 102 19.51 -7.77 -6.49
CA PHE A 102 19.99 -6.39 -6.40
C PHE A 102 21.22 -6.23 -5.50
N ALA A 103 21.31 -6.95 -4.38
CA ALA A 103 22.47 -6.89 -3.48
C ALA A 103 23.74 -7.50 -4.11
N SER A 104 23.58 -8.38 -5.10
CA SER A 104 24.69 -9.04 -5.81
C SER A 104 24.99 -8.43 -7.17
N ASP A 105 24.09 -7.57 -7.68
CA ASP A 105 24.16 -6.93 -8.99
C ASP A 105 25.47 -6.13 -9.17
N CYS A 106 26.12 -6.32 -10.31
CA CYS A 106 27.41 -5.68 -10.62
C CYS A 106 27.28 -4.17 -10.87
N ILE A 107 26.19 -3.72 -11.50
CA ILE A 107 25.93 -2.31 -11.77
C ILE A 107 25.53 -1.61 -10.46
N ALA A 108 24.64 -2.22 -9.66
CA ALA A 108 24.20 -1.68 -8.38
C ALA A 108 25.34 -1.43 -7.37
N LYS A 109 26.45 -2.16 -7.49
CA LYS A 109 27.66 -1.97 -6.66
C LYS A 109 28.46 -0.73 -7.02
N GLU A 110 28.25 -0.17 -8.21
CA GLU A 110 28.96 1.02 -8.69
C GLU A 110 28.14 2.31 -8.49
N ILE A 111 26.85 2.17 -8.14
CA ILE A 111 25.94 3.30 -7.96
C ILE A 111 25.84 3.67 -6.48
N PHE A 112 26.26 4.88 -6.15
CA PHE A 112 26.16 5.42 -4.80
C PHE A 112 24.80 6.10 -4.58
N CYS A 113 24.17 5.74 -3.47
CA CYS A 113 22.97 6.33 -2.93
C CYS A 113 23.31 7.26 -1.76
N LYS A 114 22.27 7.79 -1.11
CA LYS A 114 22.37 8.67 0.05
C LYS A 114 23.26 8.06 1.14
N HIS A 115 24.06 8.92 1.80
CA HIS A 115 24.97 8.53 2.89
C HIS A 115 26.17 7.67 2.46
N GLY A 116 26.55 7.68 1.18
CA GLY A 116 27.77 7.03 0.69
C GLY A 116 27.71 5.50 0.62
N LYS A 117 26.50 4.93 0.70
CA LYS A 117 26.25 3.50 0.47
C LYS A 117 25.92 3.27 -0.99
N THR A 118 26.32 2.13 -1.53
CA THR A 118 25.90 1.69 -2.86
C THR A 118 24.45 1.20 -2.86
N PHE A 119 23.82 1.17 -4.03
CA PHE A 119 22.47 0.61 -4.19
C PHE A 119 22.41 -0.87 -3.74
N ALA A 120 23.45 -1.63 -4.06
CA ALA A 120 23.59 -3.01 -3.59
C ALA A 120 23.68 -3.12 -2.05
N GLU A 121 24.35 -2.18 -1.38
CA GLU A 121 24.39 -2.13 0.08
C GLU A 121 23.06 -1.69 0.70
N HIS A 122 22.32 -0.81 0.03
CA HIS A 122 20.95 -0.46 0.42
C HIS A 122 20.05 -1.69 0.37
N ALA A 123 19.99 -2.40 -0.76
CA ALA A 123 19.23 -3.65 -0.90
C ALA A 123 19.63 -4.71 0.15
N ARG A 124 20.93 -4.88 0.43
CA ARG A 124 21.41 -5.78 1.48
C ARG A 124 20.96 -5.35 2.88
N GLY A 125 20.90 -4.04 3.15
CA GLY A 125 20.43 -3.50 4.42
C GLY A 125 18.98 -3.89 4.72
N GLU A 126 18.12 -3.82 3.70
CA GLU A 126 16.69 -4.15 3.80
C GLU A 126 16.42 -5.61 4.20
N MET A 127 17.27 -6.56 3.78
CA MET A 127 17.10 -8.01 4.06
C MET A 127 16.95 -8.33 5.55
N SER A 128 17.53 -7.50 6.44
CA SER A 128 17.51 -7.72 7.88
C SER A 128 16.17 -7.41 8.55
N SER A 129 15.32 -6.59 7.92
CA SER A 129 14.14 -6.02 8.58
C SER A 129 12.87 -5.99 7.72
N PHE A 130 12.97 -6.20 6.40
CA PHE A 130 11.85 -6.04 5.48
C PHE A 130 10.63 -6.91 5.83
N ALA A 131 10.85 -8.15 6.27
CA ALA A 131 9.81 -9.13 6.57
C ALA A 131 8.87 -8.66 7.71
N ASP A 132 9.42 -7.98 8.72
CA ASP A 132 8.64 -7.36 9.80
C ASP A 132 8.29 -5.89 9.50
N GLY A 133 8.89 -5.30 8.46
CA GLY A 133 8.68 -3.95 7.97
C GLY A 133 7.73 -3.90 6.77
N TRP A 134 8.24 -3.40 5.64
CA TRP A 134 7.43 -3.05 4.46
C TRP A 134 6.86 -4.25 3.68
N PHE A 135 7.37 -5.47 3.89
CA PHE A 135 6.77 -6.67 3.29
C PHE A 135 5.30 -6.84 3.68
N ARG A 136 4.95 -6.39 4.89
CA ARG A 136 3.60 -6.48 5.44
C ARG A 136 2.56 -5.65 4.67
N PHE A 137 2.98 -4.67 3.86
CA PHE A 137 2.05 -3.88 3.05
C PHE A 137 1.18 -4.80 2.19
N TYR A 138 1.78 -5.56 1.27
CA TYR A 138 0.99 -6.35 0.33
C TYR A 138 0.46 -7.65 0.93
N LEU A 139 0.99 -8.04 2.10
CA LEU A 139 0.47 -9.13 2.89
C LEU A 139 -0.96 -8.87 3.40
N TYR A 140 -1.25 -7.63 3.84
CA TYR A 140 -2.57 -7.24 4.36
C TYR A 140 -3.38 -6.38 3.38
N MET A 141 -2.73 -5.53 2.58
CA MET A 141 -3.41 -4.62 1.65
C MET A 141 -3.98 -5.32 0.41
N LEU A 142 -3.39 -6.44 -0.02
CA LEU A 142 -3.81 -7.17 -1.23
C LEU A 142 -4.01 -8.65 -0.89
N PRO A 143 -5.09 -9.00 -0.17
CA PRO A 143 -5.24 -10.34 0.39
C PRO A 143 -5.76 -11.39 -0.61
N CYS A 144 -6.46 -10.98 -1.68
CA CYS A 144 -7.17 -11.88 -2.59
C CYS A 144 -6.46 -12.34 -3.88
N PRO A 145 -5.27 -11.82 -4.31
CA PRO A 145 -4.68 -12.28 -5.56
C PRO A 145 -4.32 -13.76 -5.51
N ASP A 146 -4.33 -14.42 -6.66
CA ASP A 146 -3.70 -15.73 -6.80
C ASP A 146 -2.19 -15.64 -6.51
N GLU A 147 -1.55 -16.79 -6.32
CA GLU A 147 -0.12 -16.87 -5.96
C GLU A 147 0.78 -16.11 -6.95
N THR A 148 0.50 -16.20 -8.26
CA THR A 148 1.35 -15.55 -9.28
C THR A 148 1.23 -14.04 -9.21
N ARG A 149 0.00 -13.51 -9.14
CA ARG A 149 -0.25 -12.06 -8.99
C ARG A 149 0.27 -11.55 -7.66
N ALA A 150 0.11 -12.31 -6.58
CA ALA A 150 0.63 -11.98 -5.27
C ALA A 150 2.16 -11.81 -5.29
N ILE A 151 2.86 -12.74 -5.96
CA ILE A 151 4.32 -12.66 -6.15
C ILE A 151 4.70 -11.41 -6.95
N LEU A 152 4.05 -11.16 -8.09
CA LEU A 152 4.37 -10.02 -8.96
C LEU A 152 4.11 -8.68 -8.27
N LEU A 153 3.03 -8.57 -7.50
CA LEU A 153 2.76 -7.40 -6.67
C LEU A 153 3.87 -7.22 -5.62
N ALA A 154 4.32 -8.29 -4.95
CA ALA A 154 5.42 -8.18 -4.00
C ALA A 154 6.72 -7.69 -4.67
N GLN A 155 6.98 -8.09 -5.92
CA GLN A 155 8.11 -7.57 -6.70
C GLN A 155 7.93 -6.10 -7.11
N ALA A 156 6.72 -5.68 -7.50
CA ALA A 156 6.44 -4.27 -7.77
C ALA A 156 6.65 -3.40 -6.52
N ASN A 157 6.23 -3.88 -5.34
CA ASN A 157 6.50 -3.19 -4.08
C ASN A 157 7.99 -3.16 -3.73
N LEU A 158 8.74 -4.23 -3.99
CA LEU A 158 10.21 -4.23 -3.85
C LEU A 158 10.82 -3.07 -4.66
N TYR A 159 10.35 -2.84 -5.90
CA TYR A 159 10.83 -1.72 -6.70
C TYR A 159 10.49 -0.38 -6.08
N VAL A 160 9.27 -0.18 -5.60
CA VAL A 160 8.91 1.04 -4.85
C VAL A 160 9.89 1.25 -3.69
N MET A 161 10.12 0.22 -2.86
CA MET A 161 10.96 0.38 -1.67
C MET A 161 12.43 0.65 -1.98
N LEU A 162 12.98 0.10 -3.07
CA LEU A 162 14.38 0.33 -3.45
C LEU A 162 14.58 1.64 -4.24
N PHE A 163 13.65 1.99 -5.13
CA PHE A 163 13.81 3.13 -6.06
C PHE A 163 13.21 4.43 -5.54
N ASP A 164 12.34 4.42 -4.53
CA ASP A 164 11.80 5.64 -3.90
C ASP A 164 12.90 6.51 -3.29
N GLU A 165 13.96 5.95 -2.71
CA GLU A 165 15.08 6.79 -2.21
C GLU A 165 16.01 7.32 -3.32
N ILE A 166 15.88 6.84 -4.56
CA ILE A 166 16.76 7.23 -5.67
C ILE A 166 16.33 8.58 -6.26
N TRP A 167 15.04 8.90 -6.32
CA TRP A 167 14.60 10.17 -6.91
C TRP A 167 15.02 11.38 -6.06
N GLU A 168 15.23 11.19 -4.75
CA GLU A 168 15.73 12.24 -3.84
C GLU A 168 17.21 12.60 -4.08
N LEU A 169 17.92 11.85 -4.93
CA LEU A 169 19.32 12.11 -5.25
C LEU A 169 19.38 13.18 -6.34
N GLU A 170 19.88 14.37 -5.99
CA GLU A 170 20.39 15.32 -6.99
C GLU A 170 21.46 14.62 -7.85
N ASP A 171 21.61 15.05 -9.11
CA ASP A 171 22.36 14.40 -10.21
C ASP A 171 23.89 14.33 -9.99
N GLU A 172 24.32 13.89 -8.81
CA GLU A 172 25.70 13.57 -8.47
C GLU A 172 25.93 12.06 -8.73
N TYR A 173 27.03 11.72 -9.41
CA TYR A 173 27.55 10.34 -9.56
C TYR A 173 26.80 9.38 -10.52
N GLY A 174 26.10 9.89 -11.54
CA GLY A 174 25.54 9.03 -12.61
C GLY A 174 24.25 8.29 -12.23
N VAL A 175 23.65 8.67 -11.10
CA VAL A 175 22.35 8.19 -10.62
C VAL A 175 21.26 8.36 -11.68
N SER A 176 21.25 9.47 -12.43
CA SER A 176 20.29 9.67 -13.52
C SER A 176 20.44 8.63 -14.64
N SER A 177 21.66 8.18 -14.97
CA SER A 177 21.86 7.15 -16.01
C SER A 177 21.42 5.77 -15.53
N PHE A 178 21.71 5.43 -14.27
CA PHE A 178 21.26 4.18 -13.66
C PHE A 178 19.74 4.13 -13.51
N HIS A 179 19.17 5.20 -12.96
CA HIS A 179 17.73 5.37 -12.85
C HIS A 179 17.09 5.27 -14.24
N ASN A 180 17.58 6.01 -15.24
CA ASN A 180 17.01 5.95 -16.59
C ASN A 180 17.12 4.56 -17.24
N ASP A 181 18.20 3.81 -17.04
CA ASP A 181 18.36 2.46 -17.57
C ASP A 181 17.34 1.49 -16.92
N TYR A 182 17.30 1.42 -15.59
CA TYR A 182 16.37 0.55 -14.86
C TYR A 182 14.90 0.96 -15.10
N MET A 183 14.62 2.26 -15.14
CA MET A 183 13.32 2.80 -15.52
C MET A 183 12.96 2.45 -16.95
N SER A 184 13.88 2.57 -17.92
CA SER A 184 13.59 2.23 -19.32
C SER A 184 13.18 0.77 -19.49
N ARG A 185 13.78 -0.14 -18.72
CA ARG A 185 13.40 -1.56 -18.67
C ARG A 185 12.01 -1.77 -18.10
N MET A 186 11.67 -1.05 -17.02
CA MET A 186 10.31 -1.06 -16.47
C MET A 186 9.28 -0.50 -17.45
N ILE A 187 9.62 0.50 -18.26
CA ILE A 187 8.69 1.26 -19.11
C ILE A 187 8.51 0.66 -20.52
N SER A 188 9.35 -0.31 -20.90
CA SER A 188 9.40 -0.82 -22.27
C SER A 188 8.09 -1.48 -22.69
N SER A 189 7.40 -0.86 -23.64
CA SER A 189 6.14 -1.39 -24.20
C SER A 189 6.38 -2.67 -25.00
N PRO A 190 5.34 -3.52 -25.17
CA PRO A 190 5.44 -4.70 -26.03
C PRO A 190 5.91 -4.30 -27.44
N GLY A 191 7.11 -4.76 -27.82
CA GLY A 191 7.75 -4.44 -29.12
C GLY A 191 8.91 -3.44 -29.07
N TYR A 192 9.22 -2.85 -27.90
CA TYR A 192 10.47 -2.12 -27.72
C TYR A 192 11.64 -3.10 -27.62
N VAL A 193 12.73 -2.85 -28.38
CA VAL A 193 13.94 -3.66 -28.32
C VAL A 193 14.72 -3.24 -27.08
N ILE A 194 14.53 -3.96 -25.98
CA ILE A 194 15.34 -3.81 -24.78
C ILE A 194 16.69 -4.48 -25.05
N ASP A 195 17.78 -3.79 -24.73
CA ASP A 195 19.10 -4.41 -24.69
C ASP A 195 19.08 -5.65 -23.78
N PRO A 196 19.74 -6.76 -24.14
CA PRO A 196 19.85 -7.92 -23.27
C PRO A 196 20.30 -7.51 -21.86
N PRO A 197 19.73 -8.11 -20.79
CA PRO A 197 20.11 -7.76 -19.43
C PRO A 197 21.59 -8.03 -19.22
N LYS A 198 22.29 -7.03 -18.68
CA LYS A 198 23.73 -7.03 -18.41
C LYS A 198 24.05 -7.45 -16.97
N SER A 199 23.04 -7.55 -16.11
CA SER A 199 23.16 -7.87 -14.69
C SER A 199 21.94 -8.64 -14.15
N SER A 200 22.06 -9.19 -12.94
CA SER A 200 20.99 -9.93 -12.25
C SER A 200 19.76 -9.06 -11.96
N GLY A 201 19.95 -7.82 -11.50
CA GLY A 201 18.86 -6.90 -11.21
C GLY A 201 18.10 -6.48 -12.48
N GLN A 202 18.80 -6.26 -13.59
CA GLN A 202 18.14 -6.01 -14.88
C GLN A 202 17.32 -7.21 -15.35
N ALA A 203 17.89 -8.42 -15.29
CA ALA A 203 17.18 -9.65 -15.67
C ALA A 203 15.94 -9.90 -14.80
N HIS A 204 16.02 -9.58 -13.50
CA HIS A 204 14.90 -9.68 -12.57
C HIS A 204 13.76 -8.73 -12.91
N ILE A 205 14.08 -7.48 -13.27
CA ILE A 205 13.08 -6.49 -13.74
C ILE A 205 12.45 -6.95 -15.04
N ASP A 206 13.25 -7.28 -16.06
CA ASP A 206 12.74 -7.72 -17.36
C ASP A 206 11.76 -8.90 -17.21
N SER A 207 12.12 -9.88 -16.37
CA SER A 207 11.28 -11.05 -16.07
C SER A 207 9.97 -10.67 -15.38
N THR A 208 10.00 -9.74 -14.42
CA THR A 208 8.79 -9.30 -13.70
C THR A 208 7.85 -8.54 -14.62
N ILE A 209 8.37 -7.63 -15.44
CA ILE A 209 7.59 -6.85 -16.42
C ILE A 209 6.96 -7.76 -17.47
N GLN A 210 7.72 -8.73 -17.98
CA GLN A 210 7.19 -9.73 -18.91
C GLN A 210 6.04 -10.54 -18.28
N GLN A 211 6.19 -10.95 -17.02
CA GLN A 211 5.16 -11.71 -16.32
C GLN A 211 3.91 -10.89 -16.01
N LEU A 212 4.04 -9.59 -15.70
CA LEU A 212 2.89 -8.68 -15.57
C LEU A 212 2.08 -8.62 -16.88
N HIS A 213 2.76 -8.49 -18.03
CA HIS A 213 2.09 -8.53 -19.34
C HIS A 213 1.48 -9.89 -19.66
N GLU A 214 2.12 -10.99 -19.25
CA GLU A 214 1.56 -12.33 -19.45
C GLU A 214 0.28 -12.53 -18.64
N GLN A 215 0.23 -12.01 -17.41
CA GLN A 215 -0.99 -12.04 -16.60
C GLN A 215 -2.15 -11.29 -17.25
N ASP A 216 -1.89 -10.17 -17.92
CA ASP A 216 -2.92 -9.45 -18.70
C ASP A 216 -3.42 -10.25 -19.90
N ARG A 217 -2.59 -11.09 -20.52
CA ARG A 217 -3.04 -12.00 -21.60
C ARG A 217 -3.98 -13.08 -21.09
N ILE A 218 -3.86 -13.45 -19.81
CA ILE A 218 -4.69 -14.47 -19.16
C ILE A 218 -6.05 -13.89 -18.74
N ARG A 219 -6.05 -12.79 -17.98
CA ARG A 219 -7.26 -12.08 -17.49
C ARG A 219 -6.87 -10.73 -16.91
N GLY A 220 -7.70 -9.69 -17.07
CA GLY A 220 -7.38 -8.37 -16.55
C GLY A 220 -6.58 -7.55 -17.56
N ASN A 221 -6.50 -6.25 -17.32
CA ASN A 221 -5.51 -5.36 -17.96
C ASN A 221 -4.73 -4.51 -16.93
N GLY A 222 -4.77 -4.92 -15.66
CA GLY A 222 -4.13 -4.19 -14.57
C GLY A 222 -2.61 -4.25 -14.57
N GLY A 223 -1.98 -5.25 -15.19
CA GLY A 223 -0.52 -5.43 -15.19
C GLY A 223 0.16 -4.30 -15.95
N ARG A 224 -0.37 -3.96 -17.12
CA ARG A 224 0.02 -2.77 -17.89
C ARG A 224 -0.18 -1.47 -17.09
N GLU A 225 -1.29 -1.34 -16.37
CA GLU A 225 -1.54 -0.14 -15.57
C GLU A 225 -0.57 -0.02 -14.38
N VAL A 226 -0.21 -1.14 -13.74
CA VAL A 226 0.83 -1.19 -12.70
C VAL A 226 2.16 -0.68 -13.26
N ILE A 227 2.55 -1.14 -14.45
CA ILE A 227 3.77 -0.70 -15.13
C ILE A 227 3.72 0.81 -15.45
N GLU A 228 2.61 1.28 -16.03
CA GLU A 228 2.45 2.69 -16.43
C GLU A 228 2.41 3.64 -15.23
N THR A 229 1.86 3.20 -14.10
CA THR A 229 1.75 4.02 -12.88
C THR A 229 3.02 3.98 -12.03
N LEU A 230 3.77 2.88 -12.00
CA LEU A 230 5.14 2.84 -11.44
C LEU A 230 6.03 3.90 -12.09
N LYS A 231 5.93 4.03 -13.42
CA LYS A 231 6.64 5.09 -14.16
C LYS A 231 6.30 6.48 -13.64
N GLN A 232 5.02 6.75 -13.46
CA GLN A 232 4.56 8.07 -13.00
C GLN A 232 5.03 8.35 -11.58
N PHE A 233 4.97 7.33 -10.71
CA PHE A 233 5.44 7.40 -9.34
C PHE A 233 6.90 7.83 -9.25
N PHE A 234 7.81 7.18 -9.98
CA PHE A 234 9.24 7.55 -9.98
C PHE A 234 9.57 8.87 -10.71
N CYS A 235 8.56 9.60 -11.20
CA CYS A 235 8.73 10.87 -11.91
C CYS A 235 7.88 12.01 -11.30
N HIS A 236 7.40 11.86 -10.06
CA HIS A 236 6.55 12.88 -9.43
C HIS A 236 7.34 14.16 -9.10
N LYS A 237 6.61 15.26 -8.94
CA LYS A 237 7.21 16.59 -8.66
C LYS A 237 7.52 16.74 -7.17
N PRO A 238 8.50 17.57 -6.81
CA PRO A 238 8.74 17.92 -5.40
C PRO A 238 7.55 18.68 -4.78
N PRO A 239 7.42 18.69 -3.45
CA PRO A 239 6.31 19.35 -2.76
C PRO A 239 6.34 20.88 -2.94
N PRO A 240 5.16 21.53 -2.93
CA PRO A 240 5.11 22.97 -2.76
C PRO A 240 5.61 23.35 -1.36
N LYS A 241 6.08 24.59 -1.20
CA LYS A 241 6.60 25.08 0.10
C LYS A 241 5.53 25.15 1.20
N ARG A 242 4.26 25.25 0.83
CA ARG A 242 3.12 25.38 1.75
C ARG A 242 1.83 24.93 1.06
N PHE A 243 0.92 24.37 1.86
CA PHE A 243 -0.46 24.09 1.47
C PHE A 243 -1.40 25.10 2.12
N GLU A 244 -2.33 25.67 1.35
CA GLU A 244 -3.28 26.68 1.85
C GLU A 244 -4.51 26.05 2.50
N ASN A 245 -4.81 24.80 2.14
CA ASN A 245 -5.91 24.02 2.67
C ASN A 245 -5.61 22.51 2.54
N MET A 246 -6.47 21.69 3.13
CA MET A 246 -6.31 20.23 3.12
C MET A 246 -6.53 19.63 1.72
N ASP A 247 -7.37 20.23 0.87
CA ASP A 247 -7.60 19.72 -0.49
C ASP A 247 -6.35 19.82 -1.35
N GLN A 248 -5.64 20.96 -1.30
CA GLN A 248 -4.35 21.13 -1.97
C GLN A 248 -3.31 20.12 -1.47
N TYR A 249 -3.30 19.85 -0.16
CA TYR A 249 -2.44 18.83 0.41
C TYR A 249 -2.78 17.44 -0.11
N LEU A 250 -4.06 17.05 -0.05
CA LEU A 250 -4.54 15.76 -0.51
C LEU A 250 -4.31 15.58 -2.01
N ASP A 251 -4.45 16.61 -2.85
CA ASP A 251 -4.19 16.53 -4.29
C ASP A 251 -2.72 16.25 -4.58
N TYR A 252 -1.81 16.99 -3.93
CA TYR A 252 -0.38 16.71 -4.03
C TYR A 252 -0.05 15.31 -3.54
N ARG A 253 -0.51 14.99 -2.33
CA ARG A 253 -0.12 13.77 -1.63
C ARG A 253 -0.75 12.52 -2.27
N PHE A 254 -1.85 12.66 -3.03
CA PHE A 254 -2.43 11.59 -3.84
C PHE A 254 -1.47 11.05 -4.90
N GLU A 255 -0.71 11.94 -5.54
CA GLU A 255 0.32 11.55 -6.52
C GLU A 255 1.60 11.08 -5.81
N ASP A 256 2.05 11.84 -4.80
CA ASP A 256 3.28 11.60 -4.05
C ASP A 256 3.29 10.24 -3.31
N ILE A 257 2.17 9.81 -2.73
CA ILE A 257 2.06 8.47 -2.11
C ILE A 257 1.72 7.37 -3.13
N GLY A 258 1.56 7.72 -4.42
CA GLY A 258 1.28 6.78 -5.49
C GLY A 258 -0.12 6.17 -5.45
N ILE A 259 -1.18 6.92 -5.14
CA ILE A 259 -2.55 6.38 -5.20
C ILE A 259 -2.90 5.82 -6.59
N PRO A 260 -2.54 6.44 -7.73
CA PRO A 260 -2.76 5.83 -9.05
C PRO A 260 -2.13 4.44 -9.18
N TYR A 261 -0.91 4.27 -8.67
CA TYR A 261 -0.21 2.99 -8.62
C TYR A 261 -0.91 1.98 -7.72
N ILE A 262 -1.33 2.40 -6.53
CA ILE A 262 -2.09 1.56 -5.61
C ILE A 262 -3.40 1.07 -6.24
N MET A 263 -4.14 1.94 -6.93
CA MET A 263 -5.39 1.56 -7.60
C MET A 263 -5.14 0.56 -8.74
N ALA A 264 -4.04 0.73 -9.49
CA ALA A 264 -3.63 -0.25 -10.49
C ALA A 264 -3.25 -1.61 -9.86
N CYS A 265 -2.55 -1.61 -8.73
CA CYS A 265 -2.24 -2.83 -7.97
C CYS A 265 -3.50 -3.55 -7.45
N ILE A 266 -4.47 -2.80 -6.93
CA ILE A 266 -5.78 -3.35 -6.50
C ILE A 266 -6.46 -4.01 -7.69
N LYS A 267 -6.58 -3.31 -8.81
CA LYS A 267 -7.18 -3.84 -10.04
C LYS A 267 -6.46 -5.08 -10.56
N PHE A 268 -5.12 -5.05 -10.58
CA PHE A 268 -4.31 -6.19 -11.01
C PHE A 268 -4.50 -7.40 -10.09
N SER A 269 -4.57 -7.17 -8.77
CA SER A 269 -4.80 -8.23 -7.78
C SER A 269 -6.14 -8.95 -7.99
N ALA A 270 -7.16 -8.21 -8.43
CA ALA A 270 -8.49 -8.71 -8.71
C ALA A 270 -8.61 -9.37 -10.10
N ALA A 271 -7.55 -9.32 -10.93
CA ALA A 271 -7.62 -9.70 -12.35
C ALA A 271 -8.79 -9.01 -13.07
N SER A 272 -9.05 -7.74 -12.74
CA SER A 272 -10.21 -6.98 -13.23
C SER A 272 -9.85 -6.09 -14.42
N ASP A 273 -10.85 -5.84 -15.27
CA ASP A 273 -10.79 -4.93 -16.42
C ASP A 273 -11.42 -3.56 -16.13
N VAL A 274 -11.80 -3.30 -14.87
CA VAL A 274 -12.52 -2.08 -14.48
C VAL A 274 -11.82 -0.80 -14.96
N ASP A 275 -12.59 0.13 -15.54
CA ASP A 275 -12.06 1.45 -15.88
C ASP A 275 -11.97 2.32 -14.63
N LEU A 276 -10.75 2.53 -14.14
CA LEU A 276 -10.48 3.38 -12.98
C LEU A 276 -10.85 4.86 -13.22
N LYS A 277 -11.10 5.25 -14.48
CA LYS A 277 -11.55 6.60 -14.86
C LYS A 277 -13.07 6.69 -15.00
N ASP A 278 -13.83 5.62 -14.77
CA ASP A 278 -15.29 5.67 -14.81
C ASP A 278 -15.80 6.73 -13.80
N PRO A 279 -16.53 7.77 -14.27
CA PRO A 279 -17.07 8.81 -13.41
C PRO A 279 -17.91 8.28 -12.23
N LYS A 280 -18.51 7.10 -12.34
CA LYS A 280 -19.28 6.46 -11.27
C LYS A 280 -18.41 6.10 -10.06
N LEU A 281 -17.13 5.76 -10.27
CA LEU A 281 -16.19 5.37 -9.22
C LEU A 281 -15.37 6.55 -8.68
N LYS A 282 -15.42 7.71 -9.34
CA LYS A 282 -14.57 8.87 -9.03
C LYS A 282 -14.61 9.27 -7.54
N THR A 283 -15.81 9.42 -6.98
CA THR A 283 -15.97 9.82 -5.57
C THR A 283 -15.44 8.76 -4.63
N PHE A 284 -15.78 7.48 -4.87
CA PHE A 284 -15.29 6.35 -4.09
C PHE A 284 -13.76 6.27 -4.10
N ILE A 285 -13.13 6.32 -5.28
CA ILE A 285 -11.66 6.27 -5.43
C ILE A 285 -11.00 7.43 -4.71
N ARG A 286 -11.58 8.64 -4.79
CA ARG A 286 -11.04 9.82 -4.08
C ARG A 286 -11.10 9.63 -2.57
N LEU A 287 -12.23 9.18 -2.03
CA LEU A 287 -12.37 8.93 -0.59
C LEU A 287 -11.44 7.82 -0.11
N ALA A 288 -11.35 6.72 -0.86
CA ALA A 288 -10.46 5.60 -0.58
C ALA A 288 -8.98 6.04 -0.58
N GLY A 289 -8.56 6.79 -1.60
CA GLY A 289 -7.20 7.34 -1.68
C GLY A 289 -6.87 8.28 -0.52
N SER A 290 -7.79 9.18 -0.16
CA SER A 290 -7.63 10.04 1.02
C SER A 290 -7.52 9.23 2.31
N HIS A 291 -8.30 8.16 2.48
CA HIS A 291 -8.21 7.30 3.66
C HIS A 291 -6.84 6.62 3.77
N ILE A 292 -6.37 5.98 2.69
CA ILE A 292 -5.04 5.31 2.63
C ILE A 292 -3.93 6.29 3.05
N LEU A 293 -3.96 7.49 2.49
CA LEU A 293 -3.01 8.54 2.72
C LEU A 293 -3.02 9.04 4.18
N ILE A 294 -4.20 9.35 4.71
CA ILE A 294 -4.32 9.83 6.10
C ILE A 294 -3.88 8.75 7.10
N VAL A 295 -4.22 7.47 6.85
CA VAL A 295 -3.75 6.36 7.69
C VAL A 295 -2.22 6.25 7.63
N ASN A 296 -1.62 6.38 6.44
CA ASN A 296 -0.17 6.35 6.28
C ASN A 296 0.50 7.50 7.05
N ASP A 297 0.02 8.72 6.87
CA ASP A 297 0.59 9.92 7.52
C ASP A 297 0.48 9.86 9.04
N LEU A 298 -0.67 9.40 9.57
CA LEU A 298 -0.84 9.16 11.00
C LEU A 298 0.16 8.12 11.52
N GLY A 299 0.33 7.02 10.79
CA GLY A 299 1.30 5.98 11.09
C GLY A 299 2.75 6.44 11.02
N SER A 300 3.08 7.26 10.03
CA SER A 300 4.44 7.70 9.75
C SER A 300 4.87 8.93 10.54
N TRP A 301 3.92 9.69 11.12
CA TRP A 301 4.15 10.96 11.80
C TRP A 301 5.37 10.96 12.72
N ALA A 302 5.39 10.05 13.71
CA ALA A 302 6.46 10.01 14.70
C ALA A 302 7.84 9.67 14.10
N LYS A 303 7.88 8.93 12.99
CA LYS A 303 9.10 8.60 12.26
C LYS A 303 9.56 9.80 11.44
N GLU A 304 8.67 10.38 10.65
CA GLU A 304 8.96 11.52 9.76
C GLU A 304 9.32 12.78 10.53
N LYS A 305 8.57 13.10 11.59
CA LYS A 305 8.86 14.24 12.47
C LYS A 305 10.25 14.15 13.09
N ARG A 306 10.65 12.96 13.57
CA ARG A 306 12.01 12.73 14.09
C ARG A 306 13.08 12.89 13.02
N ALA A 307 12.84 12.40 11.82
CA ALA A 307 13.77 12.55 10.71
C ALA A 307 13.95 14.04 10.35
N TYR A 308 12.86 14.79 10.28
CA TYR A 308 12.87 16.24 10.03
C TYR A 308 13.57 17.02 11.16
N ASP A 309 13.20 16.80 12.42
CA ASP A 309 13.79 17.50 13.58
C ASP A 309 15.30 17.23 13.72
N SER A 310 15.76 16.05 13.30
CA SER A 310 17.18 15.68 13.31
C SER A 310 17.96 16.14 12.07
N GLY A 311 17.31 16.80 11.12
CA GLY A 311 17.91 17.25 9.85
C GLY A 311 18.18 16.12 8.85
N LYS A 312 17.67 14.91 9.08
CA LYS A 312 17.81 13.77 8.15
C LYS A 312 16.85 13.84 6.96
N ALA A 313 15.71 14.49 7.15
CA ALA A 313 14.73 14.76 6.10
C ALA A 313 14.67 16.27 5.83
N ALA A 314 14.70 16.66 4.55
CA ALA A 314 14.65 18.06 4.13
C ALA A 314 13.25 18.68 4.32
N TYR A 315 12.21 17.84 4.25
CA TYR A 315 10.80 18.26 4.31
C TYR A 315 10.01 17.40 5.30
N LEU A 316 8.92 17.97 5.82
CA LEU A 316 7.90 17.27 6.59
C LEU A 316 6.58 17.37 5.84
N ILE A 317 6.28 16.37 5.01
CA ILE A 317 5.10 16.32 4.15
C ILE A 317 4.08 15.36 4.79
N ASN A 318 3.32 15.85 5.75
CA ASN A 318 2.44 14.98 6.55
C ASN A 318 1.14 15.70 6.93
N ALA A 319 -0.01 15.03 6.80
CA ALA A 319 -1.32 15.58 7.16
C ALA A 319 -1.38 16.13 8.59
N VAL A 320 -0.66 15.52 9.54
CA VAL A 320 -0.63 15.97 10.94
C VAL A 320 -0.01 17.37 11.05
N ASP A 321 1.08 17.63 10.34
CA ASP A 321 1.71 18.96 10.33
C ASP A 321 0.84 19.98 9.60
N VAL A 322 0.26 19.60 8.47
CA VAL A 322 -0.66 20.46 7.72
C VAL A 322 -1.88 20.84 8.58
N MET A 323 -2.47 19.87 9.28
CA MET A 323 -3.59 20.09 10.21
C MET A 323 -3.19 21.05 11.33
N LYS A 324 -1.99 20.88 11.90
CA LYS A 324 -1.45 21.78 12.93
C LYS A 324 -1.37 23.21 12.43
N GLN A 325 -0.84 23.42 11.23
CA GLN A 325 -0.65 24.74 10.63
C GLN A 325 -2.00 25.40 10.29
N LEU A 326 -2.90 24.68 9.62
CA LEU A 326 -4.19 25.21 9.17
C LEU A 326 -5.10 25.60 10.34
N LEU A 327 -5.14 24.78 11.39
CA LEU A 327 -5.99 24.99 12.56
C LEU A 327 -5.28 25.74 13.71
N ARG A 328 -4.00 26.10 13.55
CA ARG A 328 -3.17 26.76 14.57
C ARG A 328 -3.16 26.01 15.90
N LEU A 329 -3.08 24.68 15.83
CA LEU A 329 -3.11 23.81 17.00
C LEU A 329 -1.81 23.96 17.81
N GLN A 330 -1.96 23.95 19.14
CA GLN A 330 -0.86 24.25 20.06
C GLN A 330 0.10 23.06 20.25
N SER A 331 -0.33 21.84 19.96
CA SER A 331 0.46 20.62 20.20
C SER A 331 0.35 19.61 19.05
N ASP A 332 1.37 18.78 18.90
CA ASP A 332 1.38 17.67 17.94
C ASP A 332 0.28 16.65 18.30
N SER A 333 0.06 16.41 19.60
CA SER A 333 -1.01 15.55 20.13
C SER A 333 -2.41 15.99 19.68
N ASN A 334 -2.73 17.29 19.75
CA ASN A 334 -4.00 17.81 19.24
C ASN A 334 -4.09 17.64 17.71
N SER A 335 -2.97 17.78 17.02
CA SER A 335 -2.90 17.67 15.56
C SER A 335 -3.11 16.23 15.09
N VAL A 336 -2.52 15.25 15.79
CA VAL A 336 -2.79 13.82 15.61
C VAL A 336 -4.27 13.53 15.86
N SER A 337 -4.84 14.05 16.96
CA SER A 337 -6.26 13.82 17.30
C SER A 337 -7.19 14.38 16.23
N MET A 338 -6.94 15.59 15.73
CA MET A 338 -7.75 16.20 14.66
C MET A 338 -7.58 15.48 13.32
N THR A 339 -6.38 15.00 13.01
CA THR A 339 -6.12 14.22 11.79
C THR A 339 -6.79 12.84 11.88
N TYR A 340 -6.81 12.22 13.06
CA TYR A 340 -7.56 10.99 13.29
C TYR A 340 -9.08 11.21 13.22
N ALA A 341 -9.60 12.32 13.75
CA ALA A 341 -11.00 12.70 13.56
C ALA A 341 -11.35 12.82 12.07
N PHE A 342 -10.43 13.36 11.26
CA PHE A 342 -10.60 13.42 9.82
C PHE A 342 -10.60 12.03 9.17
N GLN A 343 -9.72 11.11 9.59
CA GLN A 343 -9.78 9.70 9.16
C GLN A 343 -11.16 9.07 9.44
N LEU A 344 -11.70 9.25 10.65
CA LEU A 344 -13.01 8.69 11.02
C LEU A 344 -14.15 9.33 10.21
N GLN A 345 -14.06 10.62 9.87
CA GLN A 345 -15.03 11.25 9.00
C GLN A 345 -14.97 10.69 7.57
N LEU A 346 -13.78 10.45 7.02
CA LEU A 346 -13.62 9.80 5.72
C LEU A 346 -14.25 8.40 5.69
N GLU A 347 -14.19 7.66 6.80
CA GLU A 347 -14.83 6.34 6.92
C GLU A 347 -16.37 6.44 6.91
N CYS A 348 -16.94 7.46 7.57
CA CYS A 348 -18.37 7.76 7.48
C CYS A 348 -18.78 8.17 6.06
N ASP A 349 -17.97 8.97 5.39
CA ASP A 349 -18.24 9.42 4.02
C ASP A 349 -18.15 8.25 3.02
N LEU A 350 -17.21 7.32 3.22
CA LEU A 350 -17.13 6.06 2.48
C LEU A 350 -18.38 5.20 2.68
N ASP A 351 -18.85 5.03 3.92
CA ASP A 351 -20.07 4.29 4.23
C ASP A 351 -21.29 4.88 3.50
N ALA A 352 -21.43 6.21 3.54
CA ALA A 352 -22.51 6.91 2.87
C ALA A 352 -22.42 6.79 1.33
N GLU A 353 -21.22 6.88 0.76
CA GLU A 353 -21.00 6.74 -0.68
C GLU A 353 -21.32 5.31 -1.17
N ILE A 354 -20.95 4.29 -0.39
CA ILE A 354 -21.31 2.90 -0.70
C ILE A 354 -22.83 2.72 -0.72
N GLU A 355 -23.54 3.22 0.29
CA GLU A 355 -25.01 3.15 0.33
C GLU A 355 -25.63 3.89 -0.86
N ARG A 356 -25.09 5.04 -1.25
CA ARG A 356 -25.52 5.79 -2.43
C ARG A 356 -25.32 4.99 -3.71
N LEU A 357 -24.16 4.36 -3.89
CA LEU A 357 -23.84 3.52 -5.06
C LEU A 357 -24.74 2.29 -5.13
N MET A 358 -25.00 1.64 -3.99
CA MET A 358 -25.93 0.50 -3.88
C MET A 358 -27.36 0.91 -4.24
N PHE A 359 -27.82 2.07 -3.74
CA PHE A 359 -29.15 2.59 -4.05
C PHE A 359 -29.29 2.98 -5.54
N ALA A 360 -28.28 3.62 -6.10
CA ALA A 360 -28.27 3.99 -7.52
C ALA A 360 -28.29 2.75 -8.42
N ASN A 361 -27.69 1.63 -7.98
CA ASN A 361 -27.66 0.35 -8.68
C ASN A 361 -27.19 0.48 -10.14
N THR A 362 -26.16 1.30 -10.36
CA THR A 362 -25.61 1.61 -11.70
C THR A 362 -24.26 0.96 -11.97
N LEU A 363 -23.69 0.27 -10.97
CA LEU A 363 -22.43 -0.43 -11.06
C LEU A 363 -22.65 -1.88 -11.49
N ASP A 364 -21.74 -2.39 -12.33
CA ASP A 364 -21.72 -3.81 -12.69
C ASP A 364 -20.97 -4.66 -11.65
N SER A 365 -20.85 -5.97 -11.90
CA SER A 365 -20.19 -6.90 -10.98
C SER A 365 -18.69 -6.66 -10.85
N GLU A 366 -18.00 -6.25 -11.91
CA GLU A 366 -16.56 -5.98 -11.87
C GLU A 366 -16.27 -4.73 -11.02
N GLN A 367 -17.11 -3.70 -11.16
CA GLN A 367 -17.04 -2.49 -10.34
C GLN A 367 -17.29 -2.78 -8.86
N TRP A 368 -18.28 -3.62 -8.53
CA TRP A 368 -18.52 -4.05 -7.15
C TRP A 368 -17.40 -4.92 -6.59
N TYR A 369 -16.80 -5.78 -7.42
CA TYR A 369 -15.66 -6.58 -7.00
C TYR A 369 -14.44 -5.69 -6.72
N PHE A 370 -14.16 -4.72 -7.58
CA PHE A 370 -13.12 -3.72 -7.34
C PHE A 370 -13.34 -2.95 -6.03
N ILE A 371 -14.58 -2.54 -5.73
CA ILE A 371 -14.93 -1.89 -4.46
C ILE A 371 -14.63 -2.82 -3.27
N HIS A 372 -15.00 -4.10 -3.34
CA HIS A 372 -14.71 -5.09 -2.29
C HIS A 372 -13.21 -5.18 -1.99
N ILE A 373 -12.39 -5.36 -3.02
CA ILE A 373 -10.93 -5.46 -2.86
C ILE A 373 -10.34 -4.14 -2.34
N THR A 374 -10.84 -3.00 -2.81
CA THR A 374 -10.39 -1.69 -2.34
C THR A 374 -10.69 -1.50 -0.85
N LEU A 375 -11.86 -1.92 -0.36
CA LEU A 375 -12.20 -1.83 1.07
C LEU A 375 -11.30 -2.73 1.93
N LEU A 376 -10.96 -3.93 1.44
CA LEU A 376 -9.95 -4.77 2.09
C LEU A 376 -8.58 -4.10 2.10
N PHE A 377 -8.20 -3.40 1.03
CA PHE A 377 -6.97 -2.61 0.98
C PHE A 377 -6.94 -1.50 2.05
N LEU A 378 -8.05 -0.77 2.25
CA LEU A 378 -8.14 0.28 3.28
C LEU A 378 -7.83 -0.28 4.67
N THR A 379 -8.45 -1.40 5.02
CA THR A 379 -8.20 -2.06 6.32
C THR A 379 -6.82 -2.68 6.41
N GLY A 380 -6.31 -3.22 5.30
CA GLY A 380 -4.95 -3.71 5.17
C GLY A 380 -3.91 -2.61 5.37
N THR A 381 -4.25 -1.36 5.01
CA THR A 381 -3.40 -0.19 5.28
C THR A 381 -3.30 0.07 6.78
N VAL A 382 -4.44 0.05 7.48
CA VAL A 382 -4.46 0.17 8.96
C VAL A 382 -3.71 -0.99 9.61
N ALA A 383 -3.97 -2.23 9.18
CA ALA A 383 -3.30 -3.43 9.69
C ALA A 383 -1.79 -3.35 9.52
N SER A 384 -1.34 -2.96 8.32
CA SER A 384 0.07 -2.76 8.01
C SER A 384 0.68 -1.72 8.95
N THR A 385 0.04 -0.57 9.12
CA THR A 385 0.52 0.49 10.02
C THR A 385 0.63 0.03 11.48
N VAL A 386 -0.31 -0.78 11.97
CA VAL A 386 -0.32 -1.29 13.35
C VAL A 386 0.69 -2.44 13.52
N PHE A 387 0.80 -3.36 12.56
CA PHE A 387 1.50 -4.64 12.75
C PHE A 387 2.96 -4.65 12.28
N MET A 388 3.44 -3.59 11.64
CA MET A 388 4.82 -3.53 11.16
C MET A 388 5.78 -2.79 12.07
N SER A 389 7.04 -3.20 12.04
CA SER A 389 8.14 -2.55 12.75
C SER A 389 8.47 -1.17 12.19
N ARG A 390 8.15 -0.88 10.91
CA ARG A 390 8.53 0.34 10.19
C ARG A 390 8.12 1.64 10.90
N TYR A 391 6.97 1.65 11.56
CA TYR A 391 6.42 2.86 12.19
C TYR A 391 6.69 2.90 13.69
N GLY A 392 6.24 1.89 14.43
CA GLY A 392 6.39 1.81 15.88
C GLY A 392 7.79 1.41 16.37
N GLY A 393 8.61 0.81 15.49
CA GLY A 393 9.91 0.26 15.84
C GLY A 393 9.84 -0.81 16.94
N GLU A 394 10.97 -1.09 17.58
CA GLU A 394 11.06 -2.06 18.68
C GLU A 394 10.20 -1.69 19.90
N LYS A 395 9.79 -0.42 20.05
CA LYS A 395 8.88 0.00 21.12
C LYS A 395 7.48 -0.60 20.98
N ALA A 396 7.08 -0.96 19.75
CA ALA A 396 5.79 -1.58 19.47
C ALA A 396 5.84 -3.11 19.51
N ARG A 397 7.00 -3.72 19.79
CA ARG A 397 7.16 -5.17 19.78
C ARG A 397 6.35 -5.81 20.90
N ILE A 398 5.59 -6.85 20.57
CA ILE A 398 4.88 -7.66 21.56
C ILE A 398 5.81 -8.78 22.04
N TYR A 399 5.94 -8.91 23.35
CA TYR A 399 6.64 -10.04 23.97
C TYR A 399 5.61 -11.10 24.32
N PRO A 400 5.90 -12.39 24.06
CA PRO A 400 5.06 -13.46 24.61
C PRO A 400 4.97 -13.25 26.11
N SER A 401 3.76 -13.17 26.65
CA SER A 401 3.58 -13.24 28.10
C SER A 401 4.26 -14.52 28.57
N SER A 402 5.25 -14.38 29.47
CA SER A 402 5.84 -15.51 30.17
C SER A 402 4.71 -16.28 30.83
N LYS A 403 4.36 -17.43 30.26
CA LYS A 403 3.37 -18.34 30.84
C LYS A 403 3.91 -19.02 32.08
#